data_AF-A0A6N8FD02-F1
#
_entry.id   AF-A0A6N8FD02-F1
#
_cell.length_a   1.000
_cell.length_b   1.000
_cell.length_c   1.000
_cell.angle_alpha   90.00
_cell.angle_beta   90.00
_cell.angle_gamma   90.00
#
_symmetry.space_group_name_H-M   'P 1'
#
loop_
_entity.id
_entity.type
_entity.pdbx_description
1 polymer ?
#
loop_
_entity_poly.entity_id
_entity_poly.type
_entity_poly.pdbx_seq_one_letter_code
_entity_poly.pdbx_strand_id
1 'polypeptide(L)'
;MGIVPPLGRDVNLQTDLFNELNDIEVKSEHAIPELVKPWLEYVPDFLSFIDATELYQQLEQQLDWQQPEIVVFSKRHPIPRLQCWQSDEGVQYQYSGKALNENAWHPLLERVRDHIHAQQGVYFNSVLVNFYRNGEDKMGWHSDDEPELGPNPIVASLSLGASRTMHFKDKKTNQTAAVELSNGALLMMKAGMQRAFKHQVPSRKKVREGRISLTFRYIHR
;
A
#
# COMPACT_ATOMS: atom_id res chain seq x y z
N MET A 1 -62.32 -0.98 12.65
CA MET A 1 -61.15 -1.27 13.50
C MET A 1 -60.36 -2.38 12.82
N GLY A 2 -59.15 -2.07 12.37
CA GLY A 2 -58.30 -3.00 11.62
C GLY A 2 -57.22 -2.23 10.88
N ILE A 3 -56.28 -1.67 11.64
CA ILE A 3 -55.13 -0.91 11.11
C ILE A 3 -54.04 -1.93 10.83
N VAL A 4 -53.68 -2.08 9.55
CA VAL A 4 -52.47 -2.80 9.12
C VAL A 4 -51.33 -1.78 9.09
N PRO A 5 -50.22 -1.97 9.84
CA PRO A 5 -49.04 -1.14 9.67
C PRO A 5 -48.17 -1.69 8.51
N PRO A 6 -47.54 -0.81 7.70
CA PRO A 6 -46.79 -1.20 6.53
C PRO A 6 -45.38 -1.69 6.84
N LEU A 7 -44.89 -2.54 5.94
CA LEU A 7 -43.54 -3.06 5.77
C LEU A 7 -42.42 -2.09 6.19
N GLY A 8 -41.64 -2.52 7.18
CA GLY A 8 -40.34 -1.92 7.49
C GLY A 8 -39.33 -2.29 6.40
N ARG A 9 -38.79 -1.27 5.74
CA ARG A 9 -37.61 -1.36 4.89
C ARG A 9 -36.40 -1.62 5.78
N ASP A 10 -35.72 -2.74 5.61
CA ASP A 10 -34.35 -2.86 6.10
C ASP A 10 -33.47 -1.92 5.29
N VAL A 11 -32.94 -0.92 5.97
CA VAL A 11 -32.12 0.15 5.43
C VAL A 11 -30.73 -0.41 5.18
N ASN A 12 -30.38 -0.54 3.91
CA ASN A 12 -29.04 -0.87 3.45
C ASN A 12 -28.11 0.33 3.74
N LEU A 13 -27.43 0.33 4.89
CA LEU A 13 -26.41 1.33 5.24
C LEU A 13 -25.06 0.88 4.68
N GLN A 14 -24.94 0.87 3.35
CA GLN A 14 -23.67 0.93 2.63
C GLN A 14 -23.59 2.33 2.03
N THR A 15 -23.09 3.28 2.81
CA THR A 15 -22.87 4.64 2.34
C THR A 15 -21.54 4.68 1.58
N ASP A 16 -21.58 5.28 0.38
CA ASP A 16 -20.48 5.37 -0.59
C ASP A 16 -19.25 6.09 -0.04
N LEU A 17 -18.22 5.33 0.34
CA LEU A 17 -16.87 5.80 0.72
C LEU A 17 -16.12 6.58 -0.39
N PHE A 18 -16.72 6.84 -1.56
CA PHE A 18 -15.99 7.34 -2.73
C PHE A 18 -16.75 8.40 -3.54
N ASN A 19 -17.78 9.03 -2.99
CA ASN A 19 -18.44 10.15 -3.67
C ASN A 19 -18.57 11.39 -2.77
N GLU A 20 -18.25 12.52 -3.39
CA GLU A 20 -18.40 13.92 -2.93
C GLU A 20 -17.22 14.53 -2.15
N LEU A 21 -16.27 15.16 -2.87
CA LEU A 21 -16.21 16.62 -3.08
C LEU A 21 -14.86 17.00 -3.71
N ASN A 22 -14.91 17.42 -4.97
CA ASN A 22 -13.85 18.18 -5.62
C ASN A 22 -13.85 19.63 -5.10
N ASP A 23 -12.66 20.22 -5.17
CA ASP A 23 -12.33 21.65 -5.11
C ASP A 23 -12.02 22.26 -3.74
N ILE A 24 -10.87 21.87 -3.19
CA ILE A 24 -9.99 22.78 -2.45
C ILE A 24 -8.58 22.63 -3.00
N GLU A 25 -8.10 23.63 -3.74
CA GLU A 25 -6.74 23.67 -4.27
C GLU A 25 -5.75 23.95 -3.12
N VAL A 26 -5.28 22.89 -2.46
CA VAL A 26 -4.17 22.95 -1.50
C VAL A 26 -2.87 22.92 -2.29
N LYS A 27 -2.10 24.02 -2.24
CA LYS A 27 -0.75 24.08 -2.81
C LYS A 27 0.13 23.02 -2.15
N SER A 28 0.54 21.99 -2.89
CA SER A 28 1.28 20.85 -2.34
C SER A 28 2.80 21.14 -2.23
N GLU A 29 3.33 21.06 -1.01
CA GLU A 29 4.79 21.03 -0.74
C GLU A 29 5.41 19.63 -0.98
N HIS A 30 4.72 18.75 -1.71
CA HIS A 30 5.14 17.35 -1.93
C HIS A 30 5.95 17.18 -3.21
N ALA A 31 7.03 17.96 -3.37
CA ALA A 31 7.87 17.89 -4.56
C ALA A 31 8.67 16.57 -4.61
N ILE A 32 8.46 15.78 -5.66
CA ILE A 32 9.27 14.59 -5.94
C ILE A 32 10.70 15.03 -6.30
N PRO A 33 11.75 14.53 -5.61
CA PRO A 33 13.12 14.92 -5.91
C PRO A 33 13.53 14.59 -7.35
N GLU A 34 14.30 15.48 -7.99
CA GLU A 34 14.73 15.34 -9.39
C GLU A 34 15.39 13.99 -9.70
N LEU A 35 16.14 13.42 -8.75
CA LEU A 35 16.79 12.11 -8.90
C LEU A 35 15.79 10.98 -9.25
N VAL A 36 14.59 11.02 -8.68
CA VAL A 36 13.57 9.96 -8.81
C VAL A 36 12.35 10.39 -9.61
N LYS A 37 12.23 11.68 -9.95
CA LYS A 37 11.10 12.28 -10.67
C LYS A 37 10.70 11.57 -11.96
N PRO A 38 11.62 11.07 -12.81
CA PRO A 38 11.22 10.32 -14.01
C PRO A 38 10.59 8.95 -13.71
N TRP A 39 10.82 8.42 -12.51
CA TRP A 39 10.46 7.07 -12.10
C TRP A 39 9.25 7.03 -11.15
N LEU A 40 8.84 8.18 -10.64
CA LEU A 40 7.80 8.31 -9.64
C LEU A 40 6.69 9.23 -10.10
N GLU A 41 5.49 8.89 -9.67
CA GLU A 41 4.36 9.80 -9.65
C GLU A 41 3.70 9.73 -8.29
N TYR A 42 3.39 10.89 -7.72
CA TYR A 42 2.88 11.01 -6.36
C TYR A 42 1.60 11.82 -6.38
N VAL A 43 0.53 11.22 -5.85
CA VAL A 43 -0.80 11.81 -5.76
C VAL A 43 -1.12 11.93 -4.26
N PRO A 44 -0.90 13.11 -3.64
CA PRO A 44 -0.98 13.29 -2.18
C PRO A 44 -2.39 13.02 -1.62
N ASP A 45 -3.42 13.43 -2.34
CA ASP A 45 -4.82 13.36 -1.91
C ASP A 45 -5.59 12.33 -2.75
N PHE A 46 -4.96 11.18 -3.04
CA PHE A 46 -5.58 10.13 -3.85
C PHE A 46 -6.84 9.57 -3.17
N LEU A 47 -6.79 9.40 -1.85
CA LEU A 47 -7.97 9.29 -1.01
C LEU A 47 -8.11 10.54 -0.15
N SER A 48 -9.35 10.96 0.11
CA SER A 48 -9.59 12.02 1.07
C SER A 48 -9.09 11.61 2.46
N PHE A 49 -8.80 12.59 3.32
CA PHE A 49 -8.35 12.31 4.68
C PHE A 49 -9.35 11.44 5.46
N ILE A 50 -10.66 11.65 5.24
CA ILE A 50 -11.72 10.90 5.90
C ILE A 50 -11.72 9.45 5.40
N ASP A 51 -11.78 9.23 4.09
CA ASP A 51 -11.83 7.89 3.50
C ASP A 51 -10.57 7.09 3.84
N ALA A 52 -9.40 7.72 3.79
CA ALA A 52 -8.14 7.09 4.16
C ALA A 52 -8.10 6.69 5.65
N THR A 53 -8.67 7.51 6.53
CA THR A 53 -8.75 7.24 7.97
C THR A 53 -9.72 6.10 8.27
N GLU A 54 -10.88 6.09 7.64
CA GLU A 54 -11.87 5.02 7.80
C GLU A 54 -11.34 3.70 7.24
N LEU A 55 -10.69 3.73 6.07
CA LEU A 55 -10.04 2.57 5.47
C LEU A 55 -8.92 2.04 6.38
N TYR A 56 -8.09 2.91 6.97
CA TYR A 56 -7.07 2.51 7.94
C TYR A 56 -7.69 1.71 9.09
N GLN A 57 -8.72 2.26 9.74
CA GLN A 57 -9.35 1.65 10.91
C GLN A 57 -9.97 0.29 10.59
N GLN A 58 -10.66 0.19 9.45
CA GLN A 58 -11.28 -1.06 9.02
C GLN A 58 -10.23 -2.12 8.70
N LEU A 59 -9.19 -1.79 7.92
CA LEU A 59 -8.14 -2.76 7.56
C LEU A 59 -7.32 -3.20 8.78
N GLU A 60 -7.00 -2.29 9.70
CA GLU A 60 -6.29 -2.60 10.94
C GLU A 60 -7.04 -3.68 11.74
N GLN A 61 -8.36 -3.60 11.80
CA GLN A 61 -9.21 -4.52 12.57
C GLN A 61 -9.59 -5.81 11.83
N GLN A 62 -9.73 -5.76 10.50
CA GLN A 62 -10.35 -6.84 9.71
C GLN A 62 -9.34 -7.75 9.01
N LEU A 63 -8.11 -7.29 8.76
CA LEU A 63 -7.10 -8.11 8.09
C LEU A 63 -6.48 -9.14 9.04
N ASP A 64 -6.25 -10.35 8.52
CA ASP A 64 -5.51 -11.39 9.23
C ASP A 64 -4.00 -11.11 9.16
N TRP A 65 -3.51 -10.37 10.16
CA TRP A 65 -2.13 -9.91 10.21
C TRP A 65 -1.15 -11.03 10.60
N GLN A 66 -0.14 -11.23 9.77
CA GLN A 66 0.92 -12.21 9.99
C GLN A 66 2.27 -11.53 10.25
N GLN A 67 3.10 -12.12 11.12
CA GLN A 67 4.48 -11.67 11.36
C GLN A 67 5.48 -12.79 11.08
N PRO A 68 5.80 -13.08 9.81
CA PRO A 68 6.71 -14.16 9.48
C PRO A 68 8.14 -13.88 9.93
N GLU A 69 8.90 -14.96 10.09
CA GLU A 69 10.33 -14.88 10.42
C GLU A 69 11.20 -14.94 9.17
N ILE A 70 12.32 -14.22 9.18
CA ILE A 70 13.41 -14.33 8.21
C ILE A 70 14.66 -14.87 8.89
N VAL A 71 15.55 -15.50 8.11
CA VAL A 71 16.84 -15.98 8.61
C VAL A 71 17.90 -14.92 8.31
N VAL A 72 18.52 -14.39 9.36
CA VAL A 72 19.63 -13.44 9.27
C VAL A 72 20.77 -14.00 10.13
N PHE A 73 21.96 -14.15 9.56
CA PHE A 73 23.12 -14.77 10.24
C PHE A 73 22.79 -16.10 10.93
N SER A 74 22.07 -16.98 10.22
CA SER A 74 21.61 -18.29 10.71
C SER A 74 20.67 -18.26 11.92
N LYS A 75 20.14 -17.08 12.29
CA LYS A 75 19.14 -16.92 13.35
C LYS A 75 17.81 -16.49 12.75
N ARG A 76 16.71 -17.02 13.30
CA ARG A 76 15.35 -16.61 12.94
C ARG A 76 14.98 -15.34 13.69
N HIS A 77 14.49 -14.36 12.95
CA HIS A 77 14.03 -13.09 13.49
C HIS A 77 12.67 -12.76 12.86
N PRO A 78 11.66 -12.35 13.66
CA PRO A 78 10.42 -11.84 13.09
C PRO A 78 10.73 -10.60 12.25
N ILE A 79 10.05 -10.46 11.11
CA ILE A 79 10.15 -9.22 10.35
C ILE A 79 9.60 -8.06 11.21
N PRO A 80 10.18 -6.85 11.15
CA PRO A 80 9.78 -5.72 11.98
C PRO A 80 8.60 -4.98 11.34
N ARG A 81 7.48 -5.69 11.14
CA ARG A 81 6.17 -5.23 10.65
C ARG A 81 5.19 -6.40 10.65
N LEU A 82 3.90 -6.12 10.60
CA LEU A 82 2.90 -7.13 10.25
C LEU A 82 2.65 -7.06 8.73
N GLN A 83 2.20 -8.17 8.15
CA GLN A 83 1.83 -8.20 6.74
C GLN A 83 0.64 -9.11 6.47
N CYS A 84 -0.09 -8.79 5.41
CA CYS A 84 -1.14 -9.61 4.83
C CYS A 84 -0.96 -9.57 3.30
N TRP A 85 -1.11 -10.70 2.64
CA TRP A 85 -1.02 -10.77 1.18
C TRP A 85 -2.32 -11.35 0.63
N GLN A 86 -2.80 -10.76 -0.46
CA GLN A 86 -4.02 -11.13 -1.14
C GLN A 86 -3.84 -10.99 -2.65
N SER A 87 -4.56 -11.78 -3.42
CA SER A 87 -4.45 -11.80 -4.87
C SER A 87 -5.69 -12.34 -5.54
N ASP A 88 -5.71 -12.22 -6.87
CA ASP A 88 -6.62 -12.97 -7.72
C ASP A 88 -6.38 -14.48 -7.56
N GLU A 89 -7.40 -15.29 -7.86
CA GLU A 89 -7.33 -16.76 -7.77
C GLU A 89 -6.21 -17.32 -8.67
N GLY A 90 -5.44 -18.27 -8.14
CA GLY A 90 -4.36 -18.95 -8.88
C GLY A 90 -3.06 -18.15 -9.01
N VAL A 91 -3.01 -16.91 -8.52
CA VAL A 91 -1.76 -16.14 -8.43
C VAL A 91 -0.92 -16.69 -7.28
N GLN A 92 0.35 -16.99 -7.53
CA GLN A 92 1.29 -17.42 -6.48
C GLN A 92 2.45 -16.44 -6.37
N TYR A 93 2.69 -15.90 -5.17
CA TYR A 93 3.79 -14.99 -4.92
C TYR A 93 4.74 -15.53 -3.85
N GLN A 94 6.04 -15.55 -4.18
CA GLN A 94 7.09 -15.91 -3.25
C GLN A 94 7.75 -14.64 -2.71
N TYR A 95 7.61 -14.38 -1.41
CA TYR A 95 8.33 -13.28 -0.76
C TYR A 95 9.46 -13.84 0.10
N SER A 96 10.71 -13.48 -0.22
CA SER A 96 11.91 -13.97 0.47
C SER A 96 12.00 -15.51 0.54
N GLY A 97 11.52 -16.21 -0.49
CA GLY A 97 11.54 -17.68 -0.58
C GLY A 97 10.45 -18.41 0.23
N LYS A 98 9.44 -17.70 0.74
CA LYS A 98 8.27 -18.29 1.39
C LYS A 98 7.02 -18.00 0.57
N ALA A 99 6.22 -19.03 0.30
CA ALA A 99 4.86 -18.86 -0.22
C ALA A 99 4.05 -18.07 0.83
N LEU A 100 3.37 -17.02 0.37
CA LEU A 100 2.33 -16.37 1.17
C LEU A 100 1.04 -17.14 0.91
N ASN A 101 0.30 -17.49 1.97
CA ASN A 101 -0.95 -18.23 1.82
C ASN A 101 -1.92 -17.42 0.95
N GLU A 102 -2.54 -18.09 -0.02
CA GLU A 102 -3.59 -17.55 -0.87
C GLU A 102 -4.75 -17.04 0.00
N ASN A 103 -4.87 -15.72 0.11
CA ASN A 103 -6.05 -15.10 0.71
C ASN A 103 -6.82 -14.40 -0.41
N ALA A 104 -8.10 -14.72 -0.50
CA ALA A 104 -9.02 -13.98 -1.35
C ALA A 104 -9.01 -12.48 -0.98
N TRP A 105 -9.33 -11.64 -1.95
CA TRP A 105 -9.43 -10.21 -1.74
C TRP A 105 -10.43 -9.87 -0.62
N HIS A 106 -9.99 -9.02 0.29
CA HIS A 106 -10.88 -8.29 1.17
C HIS A 106 -11.65 -7.25 0.33
N PRO A 107 -12.97 -7.08 0.50
CA PRO A 107 -13.76 -6.18 -0.34
C PRO A 107 -13.23 -4.73 -0.37
N LEU A 108 -12.69 -4.23 0.74
CA LEU A 108 -12.05 -2.91 0.78
C LEU A 108 -10.78 -2.82 -0.08
N LEU A 109 -9.95 -3.87 -0.08
CA LEU A 109 -8.72 -3.91 -0.87
C LEU A 109 -9.03 -4.04 -2.36
N GLU A 110 -10.09 -4.78 -2.70
CA GLU A 110 -10.62 -4.86 -4.06
C GLU A 110 -11.10 -3.49 -4.57
N ARG A 111 -11.89 -2.76 -3.77
CA ARG A 111 -12.34 -1.41 -4.13
C ARG A 111 -11.17 -0.45 -4.35
N VAL A 112 -10.13 -0.53 -3.52
CA VAL A 112 -8.93 0.29 -3.71
C VAL A 112 -8.19 -0.09 -5.00
N ARG A 113 -8.03 -1.39 -5.29
CA ARG A 113 -7.43 -1.89 -6.55
C ARG A 113 -8.17 -1.30 -7.75
N ASP A 114 -9.50 -1.40 -7.75
CA ASP A 114 -10.34 -0.96 -8.86
C ASP A 114 -10.33 0.57 -9.00
N HIS A 115 -10.29 1.30 -7.88
CA HIS A 115 -10.15 2.75 -7.89
C HIS A 115 -8.79 3.19 -8.47
N ILE A 116 -7.69 2.54 -8.09
CA ILE A 116 -6.37 2.77 -8.69
C ILE A 116 -6.43 2.48 -10.19
N HIS A 117 -7.05 1.36 -10.59
CA HIS A 117 -7.19 1.01 -12.00
C HIS A 117 -7.95 2.08 -12.80
N ALA A 118 -9.08 2.56 -12.27
CA ALA A 118 -9.88 3.59 -12.92
C ALA A 118 -9.13 4.92 -13.09
N GLN A 119 -8.32 5.32 -12.11
CA GLN A 119 -7.60 6.60 -12.12
C GLN A 119 -6.27 6.54 -12.89
N GLN A 120 -5.57 5.41 -12.85
CA GLN A 120 -4.20 5.27 -13.36
C GLN A 120 -4.11 4.43 -14.66
N GLY A 121 -5.18 3.73 -15.03
CA GLY A 121 -5.22 2.86 -16.20
C GLY A 121 -4.34 1.59 -16.08
N VAL A 122 -3.90 1.24 -14.87
CA VAL A 122 -3.04 0.07 -14.60
C VAL A 122 -3.82 -0.91 -13.72
N TYR A 123 -3.92 -2.16 -14.15
CA TYR A 123 -4.53 -3.23 -13.36
C TYR A 123 -3.47 -3.98 -12.55
N PHE A 124 -3.82 -4.37 -11.32
CA PHE A 124 -2.99 -5.14 -10.41
C PHE A 124 -3.75 -6.37 -9.94
N ASN A 125 -3.13 -7.55 -9.89
CA ASN A 125 -3.78 -8.80 -9.49
C ASN A 125 -3.32 -9.29 -8.09
N SER A 126 -2.53 -8.48 -7.38
CA SER A 126 -2.06 -8.81 -6.04
C SER A 126 -1.81 -7.54 -5.21
N VAL A 127 -1.88 -7.69 -3.89
CA VAL A 127 -1.47 -6.68 -2.92
C VAL A 127 -0.66 -7.32 -1.79
N LEU A 128 0.47 -6.71 -1.45
CA LEU A 128 1.14 -6.92 -0.19
C LEU A 128 0.83 -5.75 0.74
N VAL A 129 0.07 -6.04 1.78
CA VAL A 129 -0.26 -5.09 2.84
C VAL A 129 0.82 -5.16 3.92
N ASN A 130 1.42 -4.02 4.26
CA ASN A 130 2.40 -3.91 5.33
C ASN A 130 1.85 -2.99 6.42
N PHE A 131 1.78 -3.47 7.66
CA PHE A 131 1.41 -2.66 8.81
C PHE A 131 2.62 -2.42 9.72
N TYR A 132 3.04 -1.16 9.74
CA TYR A 132 4.08 -0.64 10.61
C TYR A 132 3.39 -0.11 11.87
N ARG A 133 3.45 -0.86 12.96
CA ARG A 133 2.70 -0.56 14.20
C ARG A 133 3.12 0.76 14.85
N ASN A 134 4.37 1.15 14.62
CA ASN A 134 4.95 2.42 15.06
C ASN A 134 6.25 2.69 14.27
N GLY A 135 7.02 3.69 14.72
CA GLY A 135 8.30 4.06 14.14
C GLY A 135 9.44 3.05 14.28
N GLU A 136 9.33 2.01 15.11
CA GLU A 136 10.36 0.97 15.23
C GLU A 136 10.30 -0.05 14.09
N ASP A 137 9.07 -0.32 13.61
CA ASP A 137 8.83 -1.15 12.44
C ASP A 137 9.43 -0.49 11.18
N LYS A 138 10.02 -1.32 10.31
CA LYS A 138 10.84 -0.88 9.18
C LYS A 138 10.87 -1.88 8.04
N MET A 139 11.32 -1.40 6.89
CA MET A 139 11.67 -2.22 5.74
C MET A 139 13.06 -1.78 5.27
N GLY A 140 14.00 -2.71 5.18
CA GLY A 140 15.37 -2.42 4.74
C GLY A 140 15.45 -2.08 3.26
N TRP A 141 16.65 -1.73 2.79
CA TRP A 141 16.92 -1.51 1.37
C TRP A 141 16.61 -2.75 0.53
N HIS A 142 15.65 -2.63 -0.39
CA HIS A 142 15.26 -3.67 -1.34
C HIS A 142 14.77 -3.05 -2.66
N SER A 143 14.48 -3.89 -3.63
CA SER A 143 13.73 -3.54 -4.84
C SER A 143 12.64 -4.58 -5.00
N ASP A 144 11.54 -4.21 -5.64
CA ASP A 144 10.51 -5.18 -6.03
C ASP A 144 10.96 -5.83 -7.35
N ASP A 145 11.91 -6.77 -7.26
CA ASP A 145 12.55 -7.44 -8.40
C ASP A 145 12.37 -8.97 -8.39
N GLU A 146 11.30 -9.45 -7.74
CA GLU A 146 10.91 -10.86 -7.81
C GLU A 146 10.62 -11.27 -9.27
N PRO A 147 11.11 -12.45 -9.74
CA PRO A 147 10.97 -12.87 -11.13
C PRO A 147 9.52 -12.89 -11.67
N GLU A 148 8.55 -13.17 -10.81
CA GLU A 148 7.12 -13.25 -11.10
C GLU A 148 6.53 -11.88 -11.48
N LEU A 149 7.19 -10.78 -11.12
CA LEU A 149 6.82 -9.41 -11.49
C LEU A 149 7.25 -9.01 -12.91
N GLY A 150 8.04 -9.85 -13.59
CA GLY A 150 8.59 -9.53 -14.90
C GLY A 150 9.68 -8.46 -14.88
N PRO A 151 10.16 -8.02 -16.06
CA PRO A 151 11.39 -7.21 -16.16
C PRO A 151 11.24 -5.73 -15.83
N ASN A 152 10.02 -5.19 -15.88
CA ASN A 152 9.73 -3.76 -15.65
C ASN A 152 8.40 -3.57 -14.90
N PRO A 153 8.26 -4.10 -13.68
CA PRO A 153 7.02 -3.97 -12.95
C PRO A 153 6.69 -2.50 -12.67
N ILE A 154 5.41 -2.19 -12.78
CA ILE A 154 4.80 -1.00 -12.19
C ILE A 154 4.29 -1.43 -10.82
N VAL A 155 4.50 -0.59 -9.81
CA VAL A 155 4.02 -0.85 -8.45
C VAL A 155 3.27 0.37 -7.95
N ALA A 156 2.08 0.16 -7.41
CA ALA A 156 1.30 1.21 -6.75
C ALA A 156 1.38 1.03 -5.23
N SER A 157 1.71 2.09 -4.49
CA SER A 157 1.79 2.07 -3.04
C SER A 157 0.87 3.14 -2.44
N LEU A 158 -0.27 2.73 -1.90
CA LEU A 158 -1.16 3.61 -1.13
C LEU A 158 -0.77 3.59 0.35
N SER A 159 -0.69 4.76 0.98
CA SER A 159 -0.31 4.92 2.38
C SER A 159 -1.49 5.39 3.23
N LEU A 160 -1.70 4.75 4.38
CA LEU A 160 -2.77 5.04 5.32
C LEU A 160 -2.20 5.21 6.73
N GLY A 161 -2.76 6.12 7.53
CA GLY A 161 -2.32 6.41 8.89
C GLY A 161 -1.11 7.33 8.94
N ALA A 162 -0.17 7.03 9.84
CA ALA A 162 0.98 7.89 10.12
C ALA A 162 1.88 8.12 8.91
N SER A 163 2.30 9.37 8.68
CA SER A 163 3.25 9.69 7.62
C SER A 163 4.61 9.02 7.86
N ARG A 164 5.20 8.48 6.80
CA ARG A 164 6.55 7.90 6.83
C ARG A 164 7.32 8.26 5.58
N THR A 165 8.59 8.59 5.77
CA THR A 165 9.52 8.82 4.67
C THR A 165 9.95 7.49 4.03
N MET A 166 9.71 7.34 2.72
CA MET A 166 10.37 6.33 1.91
C MET A 166 11.66 6.90 1.34
N HIS A 167 12.78 6.19 1.52
CA HIS A 167 14.06 6.58 0.94
C HIS A 167 14.31 5.77 -0.32
N PHE A 168 14.95 6.39 -1.30
CA PHE A 168 15.40 5.79 -2.55
C PHE A 168 16.92 5.91 -2.64
N LYS A 169 17.56 4.92 -3.25
CA LYS A 169 19.01 4.90 -3.49
C LYS A 169 19.29 4.35 -4.88
N ASP A 170 19.95 5.15 -5.71
CA ASP A 170 20.43 4.73 -7.03
C ASP A 170 21.43 3.58 -6.87
N LYS A 171 21.21 2.46 -7.58
CA LYS A 171 22.04 1.25 -7.46
C LYS A 171 23.45 1.44 -8.04
N LYS A 172 23.65 2.38 -8.96
CA LYS A 172 24.94 2.67 -9.61
C LYS A 172 25.71 3.78 -8.90
N THR A 173 25.05 4.90 -8.59
CA THR A 173 25.71 6.11 -8.06
C THR A 173 25.68 6.20 -6.54
N ASN A 174 24.84 5.40 -5.87
CA ASN A 174 24.53 5.50 -4.44
C ASN A 174 23.92 6.85 -3.99
N GLN A 175 23.53 7.72 -4.93
CA GLN A 175 22.78 8.92 -4.61
C GLN A 175 21.43 8.56 -4.00
N THR A 176 20.97 9.37 -3.05
CA THR A 176 19.73 9.12 -2.32
C THR A 176 18.71 10.23 -2.54
N ALA A 177 17.44 9.84 -2.49
CA ALA A 177 16.29 10.73 -2.45
C ALA A 177 15.32 10.25 -1.37
N ALA A 178 14.40 11.12 -0.97
CA ALA A 178 13.41 10.81 0.04
C ALA A 178 12.07 11.42 -0.35
N VAL A 179 10.99 10.68 -0.11
CA VAL A 179 9.61 11.12 -0.34
C VAL A 179 8.83 10.83 0.94
N GLU A 180 8.16 11.84 1.49
CA GLU A 180 7.24 11.66 2.60
C GLU A 180 5.92 11.11 2.06
N LEU A 181 5.42 10.03 2.65
CA LEU A 181 4.16 9.40 2.26
C LEU A 181 3.11 9.69 3.31
N SER A 182 2.18 10.59 3.01
CA SER A 182 1.08 11.00 3.89
C SER A 182 -0.11 10.04 3.84
N ASN A 183 -1.04 10.20 4.80
CA ASN A 183 -2.32 9.50 4.81
C ASN A 183 -3.08 9.77 3.50
N GLY A 184 -3.59 8.72 2.87
CA GLY A 184 -4.34 8.80 1.61
C GLY A 184 -3.49 8.93 0.35
N ALA A 185 -2.16 9.06 0.47
CA ALA A 185 -1.31 9.32 -0.68
C ALA A 185 -0.96 8.05 -1.47
N LEU A 186 -1.08 8.15 -2.80
CA LEU A 186 -0.66 7.13 -3.75
C LEU A 186 0.72 7.47 -4.32
N LEU A 187 1.65 6.52 -4.24
CA LEU A 187 2.93 6.57 -4.94
C LEU A 187 2.97 5.50 -6.03
N MET A 188 3.07 5.92 -7.28
CA MET A 188 3.30 5.06 -8.44
C MET A 188 4.80 4.96 -8.72
N MET A 189 5.35 3.75 -8.63
CA MET A 189 6.70 3.41 -9.06
C MET A 189 6.65 2.86 -10.49
N LYS A 190 7.18 3.63 -11.44
CA LYS A 190 7.08 3.37 -12.88
C LYS A 190 8.08 2.29 -13.34
N ALA A 191 7.82 1.77 -14.54
CA ALA A 191 8.65 0.78 -15.22
C ALA A 191 10.15 1.12 -15.17
N GLY A 192 10.97 0.14 -14.81
CA GLY A 192 12.43 0.26 -14.72
C GLY A 192 12.96 0.87 -13.41
N MET A 193 12.09 1.42 -12.55
CA MET A 193 12.50 1.94 -11.25
C MET A 193 13.15 0.86 -10.38
N GLN A 194 12.54 -0.33 -10.32
CA GLN A 194 13.05 -1.44 -9.50
C GLN A 194 14.42 -1.93 -9.97
N ARG A 195 14.74 -1.74 -11.27
CA ARG A 195 16.08 -2.01 -11.82
C ARG A 195 17.09 -0.93 -11.44
N ALA A 196 16.69 0.34 -11.38
CA ALA A 196 17.59 1.47 -11.16
C ALA A 196 17.80 1.80 -9.68
N PHE A 197 16.79 1.59 -8.83
CA PHE A 197 16.78 2.05 -7.43
C PHE A 197 16.49 0.93 -6.44
N LYS A 198 17.10 1.02 -5.26
CA LYS A 198 16.59 0.39 -4.04
C LYS A 198 15.74 1.39 -3.27
N HIS A 199 14.79 0.91 -2.49
CA HIS A 199 14.00 1.73 -1.58
C HIS A 199 13.91 1.10 -0.18
N GLN A 200 13.60 1.92 0.82
CA GLN A 200 13.43 1.48 2.21
C GLN A 200 12.44 2.38 2.96
N VAL A 201 11.88 1.85 4.04
CA VAL A 201 11.15 2.61 5.06
C VAL A 201 11.94 2.47 6.36
N PRO A 202 12.83 3.41 6.70
CA PRO A 202 13.69 3.32 7.87
C PRO A 202 12.91 3.52 9.17
N SER A 203 13.48 3.06 10.29
CA SER A 203 12.90 3.34 11.61
C SER A 203 12.98 4.83 11.95
N ARG A 204 11.98 5.28 12.71
CA ARG A 204 11.76 6.65 13.20
C ARG A 204 11.17 6.60 14.60
N LYS A 205 12.01 6.45 15.63
CA LYS A 205 11.62 6.24 17.05
C LYS A 205 10.61 7.24 17.64
N LYS A 206 10.43 8.40 17.02
CA LYS A 206 9.46 9.42 17.45
C LYS A 206 8.02 9.18 16.97
N VAL A 207 7.83 8.37 15.92
CA VAL A 207 6.50 8.02 15.41
C VAL A 207 5.90 6.95 16.32
N ARG A 208 4.71 7.21 16.87
CA ARG A 208 4.02 6.31 17.81
C ARG A 208 2.79 5.67 17.20
N GLU A 209 2.29 6.27 16.15
CA GLU A 209 1.08 5.91 15.41
C GLU A 209 1.41 4.87 14.33
N GLY A 210 0.39 4.06 13.99
CA GLY A 210 0.51 3.02 12.98
C GLY A 210 0.42 3.56 11.55
N ARG A 211 1.05 2.86 10.60
CA ARG A 211 0.94 3.10 9.15
C ARG A 211 0.65 1.80 8.43
N ILE A 212 -0.36 1.78 7.57
CA ILE A 212 -0.61 0.70 6.63
C ILE A 212 -0.13 1.14 5.24
N SER A 213 0.59 0.25 4.55
CA SER A 213 1.01 0.41 3.16
C SER A 213 0.35 -0.68 2.32
N LEU A 214 -0.41 -0.31 1.30
CA LEU A 214 -0.99 -1.22 0.34
C LEU A 214 -0.12 -1.22 -0.92
N THR A 215 0.67 -2.26 -1.14
CA THR A 215 1.58 -2.34 -2.28
C THR A 215 1.03 -3.29 -3.33
N PHE A 216 0.40 -2.72 -4.35
CA PHE A 216 -0.24 -3.44 -5.45
C PHE A 216 0.75 -3.74 -6.57
N ARG A 217 0.67 -4.97 -7.09
CA ARG A 217 1.55 -5.49 -8.14
C ARG A 217 0.78 -6.39 -9.10
N TYR A 218 1.30 -6.49 -10.33
CA TYR A 218 0.86 -7.49 -11.29
C TYR A 218 1.85 -8.65 -11.31
N ILE A 219 1.37 -9.85 -11.00
CA ILE A 219 2.12 -11.10 -11.02
C ILE A 219 1.80 -11.81 -12.34
N HIS A 220 2.84 -12.20 -13.10
CA HIS A 220 2.69 -12.83 -14.41
C HIS A 220 2.53 -14.35 -14.38
N ARG A 221 2.75 -14.99 -13.23
CA ARG A 221 2.85 -16.46 -13.09
C ARG A 221 2.16 -16.96 -11.84
#